data_AF-A0A1D9P308-F1
#
_entry.id   AF-A0A1D9P308-F1
#
_cell.length_a   1.000
_cell.length_b   1.000
_cell.length_c   1.000
_cell.angle_alpha   90.00
_cell.angle_beta   90.00
_cell.angle_gamma   90.00
#
_symmetry.space_group_name_H-M   'P 1'
#
loop_
_entity.id
_entity.type
_entity.pdbx_description
1 polymer ?
#
loop_
_entity_poly.entity_id
_entity_poly.type
_entity_poly.pdbx_seq_one_letter_code
_entity_poly.pdbx_strand_id
1 'polypeptide(L)'
;MEILSSSEVISKGVEFIGEVCFSGEYGEQVYTKEDYEGGVPIEGILYEKYENGNLAYYAFYHEGIPQGQRVRFYPSGRVKSYCIMDAGTVDGYYTEWYENGNIKCTKYCKYGLTIQMKEYDIQGNIAAEKKELKDSEKSIFEKRKRLYG
;
A
#
# COMPACT_ATOMS: atom_id res chain seq x y z
N MET A 1 -9.82 8.78 -9.46
CA MET A 1 -8.84 7.73 -9.15
C MET A 1 -8.49 7.07 -10.46
N GLU A 2 -7.24 7.18 -10.89
CA GLU A 2 -6.75 6.58 -12.14
C GLU A 2 -5.86 5.39 -11.75
N ILE A 3 -6.28 4.18 -12.09
CA ILE A 3 -5.58 2.92 -11.81
C ILE A 3 -5.07 2.39 -13.14
N LEU A 4 -3.82 1.93 -13.16
CA LEU A 4 -3.23 1.33 -14.36
C LEU A 4 -3.99 0.05 -14.74
N SER A 5 -4.16 -0.18 -16.03
CA SER A 5 -4.68 -1.46 -16.51
C SER A 5 -3.71 -2.60 -16.18
N SER A 6 -4.23 -3.83 -16.09
CA SER A 6 -3.38 -4.99 -15.82
C SER A 6 -2.29 -5.17 -16.88
N SER A 7 -2.59 -4.89 -18.14
CA SER A 7 -1.60 -4.92 -19.23
C SER A 7 -0.49 -3.91 -19.03
N GLU A 8 -0.80 -2.69 -18.58
CA GLU A 8 0.22 -1.67 -18.33
C GLU A 8 1.13 -2.07 -17.18
N VAL A 9 0.55 -2.53 -16.07
CA VAL A 9 1.30 -3.02 -14.90
C VAL A 9 2.23 -4.16 -15.31
N ILE A 10 1.73 -5.17 -16.00
CA ILE A 10 2.51 -6.34 -16.41
C ILE A 10 3.61 -5.97 -17.41
N SER A 11 3.33 -5.05 -18.34
CA SER A 11 4.30 -4.65 -19.36
C SER A 11 5.46 -3.79 -18.84
N LYS A 12 5.26 -3.10 -17.70
CA LYS A 12 6.21 -2.12 -17.14
C LYS A 12 6.80 -2.56 -15.80
N GLY A 13 6.26 -3.60 -15.18
CA GLY A 13 6.59 -3.99 -13.82
C GLY A 13 7.33 -5.32 -13.72
N VAL A 14 7.79 -5.60 -12.50
CA VAL A 14 8.43 -6.85 -12.09
C VAL A 14 7.47 -7.65 -11.24
N GLU A 15 7.43 -8.97 -11.42
CA GLU A 15 6.53 -9.85 -10.68
C GLU A 15 7.17 -10.28 -9.34
N PHE A 16 6.46 -10.12 -8.23
CA PHE A 16 6.87 -10.54 -6.89
C PHE A 16 6.64 -12.04 -6.69
N ILE A 17 7.24 -12.90 -7.53
CA ILE A 17 7.24 -14.36 -7.32
C ILE A 17 8.67 -14.85 -7.35
N GLY A 18 9.32 -14.87 -6.18
CA GLY A 18 10.67 -15.41 -6.05
C GLY A 18 11.75 -14.65 -6.82
N GLU A 19 11.44 -13.52 -7.46
CA GLU A 19 12.38 -12.63 -8.15
C GLU A 19 12.93 -11.52 -7.24
N VAL A 20 12.42 -11.40 -6.02
CA VAL A 20 12.74 -10.31 -5.09
C VAL A 20 12.74 -10.79 -3.63
N CYS A 21 13.42 -10.03 -2.76
CA CYS A 21 13.44 -10.25 -1.32
C CYS A 21 13.25 -8.93 -0.55
N PHE A 22 12.80 -9.03 0.69
CA PHE A 22 12.84 -7.91 1.63
C PHE A 22 14.20 -7.92 2.32
N SER A 23 14.94 -6.82 2.22
CA SER A 23 16.22 -6.66 2.92
C SER A 23 16.42 -5.19 3.32
N GLY A 24 17.54 -4.86 3.96
CA GLY A 24 17.81 -3.54 4.53
C GLY A 24 17.71 -3.51 6.06
N GLU A 25 18.26 -2.45 6.67
CA GLU A 25 18.42 -2.31 8.13
C GLU A 25 17.08 -2.43 8.90
N TYR A 26 15.98 -2.04 8.27
CA TYR A 26 14.63 -2.06 8.85
C TYR A 26 13.66 -3.02 8.15
N GLY A 27 14.09 -3.75 7.11
CA GLY A 27 13.24 -4.68 6.35
C GLY A 27 12.14 -4.02 5.51
N GLU A 28 12.27 -2.73 5.23
CA GLU A 28 11.26 -1.93 4.50
C GLU A 28 11.55 -1.82 3.00
N GLN A 29 12.74 -2.25 2.56
CA GLN A 29 13.18 -2.17 1.18
C GLN A 29 13.03 -3.52 0.45
N VAL A 30 12.61 -3.44 -0.80
CA VAL A 30 12.52 -4.57 -1.73
C VAL A 30 13.66 -4.49 -2.72
N TYR A 31 14.37 -5.61 -2.86
CA TYR A 31 15.50 -5.76 -3.76
C TYR A 31 15.25 -6.88 -4.76
N THR A 32 15.94 -6.83 -5.90
CA THR A 32 16.06 -8.00 -6.78
C THR A 32 16.67 -9.17 -5.99
N LYS A 33 16.20 -10.38 -6.26
CA LYS A 33 16.75 -11.59 -5.64
C LYS A 33 18.07 -11.92 -6.33
N GLU A 34 19.16 -11.52 -5.72
CA GLU A 34 20.48 -12.07 -5.97
C GLU A 34 20.88 -12.88 -4.74
N ASP A 35 21.22 -14.16 -4.93
CA ASP A 35 21.43 -15.16 -3.89
C ASP A 35 22.71 -14.91 -3.08
N TYR A 36 22.82 -13.79 -2.38
CA TYR A 36 23.36 -13.64 -1.01
C TYR A 36 23.98 -12.27 -0.73
N GLU A 37 24.54 -11.53 -1.69
CA GLU A 37 25.01 -10.14 -1.50
C GLU A 37 25.10 -9.43 -2.87
N GLY A 38 24.07 -8.68 -3.29
CA GLY A 38 24.12 -8.00 -4.60
C GLY A 38 22.82 -7.40 -5.14
N GLY A 39 21.67 -7.73 -4.55
CA GLY A 39 20.38 -7.24 -5.03
C GLY A 39 20.34 -5.73 -5.20
N VAL A 40 19.77 -5.27 -6.32
CA VAL A 40 19.55 -3.84 -6.61
C VAL A 40 18.18 -3.45 -6.06
N PRO A 41 18.03 -2.29 -5.40
CA PRO A 41 16.72 -1.83 -4.95
C PRO A 41 15.73 -1.74 -6.11
N ILE A 42 14.49 -2.20 -5.91
CA ILE A 42 13.47 -2.15 -6.95
C ILE A 42 13.12 -0.70 -7.28
N GLU A 43 13.07 -0.41 -8.57
CA GLU A 43 12.60 0.86 -9.13
C GLU A 43 11.40 0.60 -10.04
N GLY A 44 10.38 1.45 -9.97
CA GLY A 44 9.20 1.35 -10.82
C GLY A 44 8.12 0.43 -10.25
N ILE A 45 7.45 -0.33 -11.11
CA ILE A 45 6.25 -1.08 -10.72
C ILE A 45 6.64 -2.48 -10.25
N LEU A 46 6.15 -2.87 -9.08
CA LEU A 46 6.21 -4.24 -8.59
C LEU A 46 4.77 -4.76 -8.45
N TYR A 47 4.52 -5.99 -8.90
CA TYR A 47 3.17 -6.55 -8.91
C TYR A 47 3.12 -8.02 -8.50
N GLU A 48 1.94 -8.49 -8.10
CA GLU A 48 1.66 -9.91 -7.87
C GLU A 48 0.43 -10.32 -8.64
N LYS A 49 0.36 -11.60 -9.04
CA LYS A 49 -0.84 -12.22 -9.60
C LYS A 49 -1.37 -13.29 -8.66
N TYR A 50 -2.68 -13.49 -8.70
CA TYR A 50 -3.31 -14.70 -8.20
C TYR A 50 -3.03 -15.88 -9.11
N GLU A 51 -3.27 -17.10 -8.63
CA GLU A 51 -3.15 -18.33 -9.42
C GLU A 51 -4.02 -18.32 -10.69
N ASN A 52 -5.13 -17.57 -10.67
CA ASN A 52 -6.00 -17.41 -11.83
C ASN A 52 -5.48 -16.41 -12.88
N GLY A 53 -4.29 -15.84 -12.67
CA GLY A 53 -3.62 -14.90 -13.57
C GLY A 53 -4.05 -13.43 -13.42
N ASN A 54 -5.09 -13.14 -12.64
CA ASN A 54 -5.50 -11.76 -12.37
C ASN A 54 -4.49 -11.08 -11.43
N LEU A 55 -4.31 -9.76 -11.59
CA LEU A 55 -3.52 -8.99 -10.64
C LEU A 55 -4.10 -9.12 -9.23
N ALA A 56 -3.22 -9.36 -8.26
CA ALA A 56 -3.52 -9.32 -6.83
C ALA A 56 -3.10 -7.98 -6.21
N TYR A 57 -1.98 -7.44 -6.68
CA TYR A 57 -1.33 -6.27 -6.12
C TYR A 57 -0.48 -5.56 -7.17
N TYR A 58 -0.38 -4.24 -7.06
CA TYR A 58 0.80 -3.53 -7.54
C TYR A 58 1.11 -2.31 -6.67
N ALA A 59 2.38 -1.89 -6.67
CA ALA A 59 2.77 -0.57 -6.20
C ALA A 59 3.95 -0.02 -7.00
N PHE A 60 4.11 1.29 -6.92
CA PHE A 60 5.33 1.97 -7.35
C PHE A 60 6.37 1.95 -6.22
N TYR A 61 7.62 1.77 -6.62
CA TYR A 61 8.79 1.71 -5.77
C TYR A 61 9.85 2.69 -6.27
N HIS A 62 10.55 3.32 -5.32
CA HIS A 62 11.72 4.13 -5.56
C HIS A 62 12.81 3.72 -4.55
N GLU A 63 14.00 3.38 -5.03
CA GLU A 63 15.09 2.86 -4.18
C GLU A 63 14.66 1.70 -3.27
N GLY A 64 13.81 0.80 -3.80
CA GLY A 64 13.26 -0.33 -3.08
C GLY A 64 12.18 0.01 -2.06
N ILE A 65 11.83 1.29 -1.89
CA ILE A 65 10.82 1.77 -0.95
C ILE A 65 9.51 2.07 -1.69
N PRO A 66 8.33 1.63 -1.19
CA PRO A 66 7.05 2.01 -1.80
C PRO A 66 6.86 3.53 -1.87
N GLN A 67 6.72 4.07 -3.08
CA GLN A 67 6.59 5.50 -3.37
C GLN A 67 5.59 5.71 -4.52
N GLY A 68 4.44 6.34 -4.24
CA GLY A 68 3.38 6.57 -5.21
C GLY A 68 2.20 5.61 -5.04
N GLN A 69 1.49 5.31 -6.13
CA GLN A 69 0.24 4.55 -6.05
C GLN A 69 0.48 3.10 -5.58
N ARG A 70 -0.42 2.61 -4.72
CA ARG A 70 -0.53 1.19 -4.34
C ARG A 70 -1.97 0.71 -4.46
N VAL A 71 -2.16 -0.42 -5.13
CA VAL A 71 -3.48 -1.00 -5.39
C VAL A 71 -3.48 -2.48 -5.05
N ARG A 72 -4.56 -2.95 -4.43
CA ARG A 72 -4.84 -4.37 -4.24
C ARG A 72 -6.16 -4.70 -4.92
N PHE A 73 -6.27 -5.93 -5.38
CA PHE A 73 -7.45 -6.45 -6.06
C PHE A 73 -7.98 -7.68 -5.33
N TYR A 74 -9.22 -8.04 -5.63
CA TYR A 74 -9.78 -9.35 -5.35
C TYR A 74 -9.44 -10.32 -6.49
N PRO A 75 -9.53 -11.65 -6.28
CA PRO A 75 -9.34 -12.62 -7.37
C PRO A 75 -10.26 -12.41 -8.58
N SER A 76 -11.41 -11.76 -8.39
CA SER A 76 -12.31 -11.34 -9.47
C SER A 76 -11.78 -10.20 -10.35
N GLY A 77 -10.67 -9.56 -9.97
CA GLY A 77 -10.12 -8.36 -10.62
C GLY A 77 -10.74 -7.04 -10.13
N ARG A 78 -11.71 -7.08 -9.20
CA ARG A 78 -12.26 -5.87 -8.58
C ARG A 78 -11.27 -5.23 -7.62
N VAL A 79 -11.27 -3.91 -7.53
CA VAL A 79 -10.40 -3.18 -6.61
C VAL A 79 -10.77 -3.49 -5.17
N LYS A 80 -9.77 -3.89 -4.39
CA LYS A 80 -9.87 -4.19 -2.96
C LYS A 80 -9.42 -3.02 -2.11
N SER A 81 -8.31 -2.37 -2.47
CA SER A 81 -7.85 -1.17 -1.76
C SER A 81 -6.97 -0.28 -2.63
N TYR A 82 -6.94 1.01 -2.32
CA TYR A 82 -6.12 2.02 -2.98
C TYR A 82 -5.57 3.01 -1.95
N CYS A 83 -4.30 3.39 -2.12
CA CYS A 83 -3.70 4.52 -1.40
C CYS A 83 -2.50 5.08 -2.16
N ILE A 84 -2.01 6.22 -1.70
CA ILE A 84 -0.69 6.76 -2.06
C ILE A 84 0.29 6.43 -0.93
N MET A 85 1.45 5.91 -1.33
CA MET A 85 2.59 5.63 -0.48
C MET A 85 3.60 6.78 -0.60
N ASP A 86 4.21 7.15 0.52
CA ASP A 86 5.33 8.07 0.60
C ASP A 86 6.31 7.53 1.63
N ALA A 87 7.56 7.34 1.20
CA ALA A 87 8.64 6.72 1.97
C ALA A 87 8.19 5.44 2.71
N GLY A 88 7.49 4.53 2.00
CA GLY A 88 7.07 3.24 2.55
C GLY A 88 5.82 3.28 3.43
N THR A 89 5.29 4.47 3.74
CA THR A 89 4.08 4.62 4.55
C THR A 89 2.92 5.21 3.75
N VAL A 90 1.68 5.02 4.22
CA VAL A 90 0.55 5.73 3.60
C VAL A 90 0.58 7.20 4.00
N ASP A 91 0.64 8.09 3.02
CA ASP A 91 0.42 9.52 3.22
C ASP A 91 -0.87 9.96 2.52
N GLY A 92 -1.81 10.46 3.32
CA GLY A 92 -3.14 10.86 2.87
C GLY A 92 -4.18 9.75 2.99
N TYR A 93 -5.03 9.62 1.98
CA TYR A 93 -6.20 8.75 2.05
C TYR A 93 -5.91 7.31 1.64
N TYR A 94 -6.39 6.38 2.46
CA TYR A 94 -6.53 4.96 2.13
C TYR A 94 -8.00 4.61 2.05
N THR A 95 -8.38 3.88 1.02
CA THR A 95 -9.73 3.33 0.88
C THR A 95 -9.66 1.83 0.61
N GLU A 96 -10.53 1.08 1.27
CA GLU A 96 -10.76 -0.35 1.08
C GLU A 96 -12.24 -0.58 0.79
N TRP A 97 -12.50 -1.48 -0.14
CA TRP A 97 -13.84 -1.87 -0.57
C TRP A 97 -14.07 -3.34 -0.30
N TYR A 98 -15.33 -3.68 -0.05
CA TYR A 98 -15.82 -5.03 -0.21
C TYR A 98 -15.87 -5.40 -1.69
N GLU A 99 -15.88 -6.70 -1.99
CA GLU A 99 -15.92 -7.17 -3.38
C GLU A 99 -17.22 -6.78 -4.12
N ASN A 100 -18.30 -6.47 -3.39
CA ASN A 100 -19.53 -5.91 -3.95
C ASN A 100 -19.42 -4.43 -4.36
N GLY A 101 -18.28 -3.77 -4.08
CA GLY A 101 -18.02 -2.37 -4.39
C GLY A 101 -18.37 -1.39 -3.27
N ASN A 102 -19.01 -1.83 -2.19
CA ASN A 102 -19.28 -0.98 -1.03
C ASN A 102 -17.98 -0.64 -0.30
N ILE A 103 -17.86 0.60 0.20
CA ILE A 103 -16.72 0.98 1.01
C ILE A 103 -16.73 0.15 2.29
N LYS A 104 -15.59 -0.48 2.58
CA LYS A 104 -15.34 -1.23 3.81
C LYS A 104 -14.61 -0.37 4.83
N CYS A 105 -13.63 0.42 4.38
CA CYS A 105 -12.86 1.27 5.26
C CYS A 105 -12.33 2.50 4.54
N THR A 106 -12.37 3.66 5.18
CA THR A 106 -11.61 4.85 4.79
C THR A 106 -10.71 5.30 5.92
N LYS A 107 -9.47 5.69 5.60
CA LYS A 107 -8.50 6.21 6.56
C LYS A 107 -7.85 7.47 6.02
N TYR A 108 -7.56 8.41 6.90
CA TYR A 108 -6.60 9.49 6.63
C TYR A 108 -5.37 9.24 7.50
N CYS A 109 -4.22 9.08 6.85
CA CYS A 109 -2.94 8.79 7.46
C CYS A 109 -1.96 9.92 7.22
N LYS A 110 -1.09 10.20 8.20
CA LYS A 110 0.04 11.12 8.04
C LYS A 110 1.18 10.65 8.92
N TYR A 111 2.41 10.67 8.41
CA TYR A 111 3.60 10.22 9.12
C TYR A 111 3.45 8.79 9.69
N GLY A 112 2.87 7.90 8.90
CA GLY A 112 2.59 6.52 9.30
C GLY A 112 1.59 6.36 10.46
N LEU A 113 0.81 7.39 10.80
CA LEU A 113 -0.25 7.32 11.81
C LEU A 113 -1.61 7.53 11.17
N THR A 114 -2.59 6.68 11.52
CA THR A 114 -3.99 6.89 11.15
C THR A 114 -4.61 7.96 12.05
N ILE A 115 -4.89 9.13 11.49
CA ILE A 115 -5.55 10.24 12.19
C ILE A 115 -7.05 10.01 12.23
N GLN A 116 -7.64 9.64 11.08
CA GLN A 116 -9.07 9.41 10.95
C GLN A 116 -9.32 8.05 10.33
N MET A 117 -10.40 7.40 10.75
CA MET A 117 -10.83 6.11 10.22
C MET A 117 -12.36 6.00 10.30
N LYS A 118 -12.96 5.44 9.27
CA LYS A 118 -14.32 4.89 9.31
C LYS A 118 -14.29 3.48 8.76
N GLU A 119 -14.89 2.56 9.48
CA GLU A 119 -15.14 1.19 9.02
C GLU A 119 -16.64 0.99 8.88
N TYR A 120 -17.01 0.29 7.82
CA TYR A 120 -18.40 0.03 7.47
C TYR A 120 -18.60 -1.47 7.37
N ASP A 121 -19.80 -1.93 7.72
CA ASP A 121 -20.23 -3.28 7.42
C ASP A 121 -20.58 -3.44 5.92
N ILE A 122 -20.92 -4.66 5.51
CA ILE A 122 -21.25 -4.95 4.11
C ILE A 122 -22.52 -4.23 3.62
N GLN A 123 -23.39 -3.79 4.53
CA GLN A 123 -24.61 -3.04 4.25
C GLN A 123 -24.35 -1.53 4.16
N GLY A 124 -23.15 -1.08 4.53
CA GLY A 124 -22.73 0.32 4.52
C GLY A 124 -22.98 1.06 5.83
N ASN A 125 -23.37 0.38 6.91
CA ASN A 125 -23.52 1.01 8.21
C ASN A 125 -22.14 1.18 8.87
N ILE A 126 -21.95 2.28 9.60
CA ILE A 126 -20.69 2.51 10.33
C ILE A 126 -20.56 1.48 11.46
N ALA A 127 -19.53 0.66 11.37
CA ALA A 127 -19.17 -0.33 12.38
C ALA A 127 -18.17 0.24 13.41
N ALA A 128 -17.26 1.12 12.98
CA ALA A 128 -16.32 1.80 13.85
C ALA A 128 -15.88 3.16 13.28
N GLU A 129 -15.53 4.10 14.15
CA GLU A 129 -15.03 5.41 13.75
C GLU A 129 -13.93 5.91 14.70
N LYS A 130 -12.89 6.51 14.13
CA LYS A 130 -11.88 7.33 14.80
C LYS A 130 -11.84 8.69 14.09
N LYS A 131 -12.08 9.78 14.80
CA LYS A 131 -12.12 11.13 14.20
C LYS A 131 -10.81 11.89 14.30
N GLU A 132 -9.96 11.51 15.24
CA GLU A 132 -8.68 12.16 15.52
C GLU A 132 -7.72 11.22 16.23
N LEU A 133 -6.47 11.67 16.39
CA LEU A 133 -5.46 10.98 17.18
C LEU A 133 -5.88 10.90 18.65
N LYS A 134 -5.66 9.75 19.25
CA LYS A 134 -5.72 9.57 20.70
C LYS A 134 -4.60 10.37 21.35
N ASP A 135 -4.78 10.78 22.59
CA ASP A 135 -3.75 11.53 23.33
C ASP A 135 -2.41 10.78 23.41
N SER A 136 -2.46 9.45 23.51
CA SER A 136 -1.27 8.59 23.48
C SER A 136 -0.50 8.60 22.16
N GLU A 137 -1.13 9.04 21.06
CA GLU A 137 -0.53 9.08 19.72
C GLU A 137 0.03 10.48 19.38
N LYS A 138 -0.42 11.53 20.09
CA LYS A 138 -0.04 12.93 19.80
C LYS A 138 1.47 13.18 19.97
N SER A 139 2.10 12.59 20.99
CA SER A 139 3.55 12.74 21.19
C SER A 139 4.37 12.09 20.07
N ILE A 140 3.92 10.93 19.58
CA ILE A 140 4.54 10.24 18.44
C ILE A 140 4.34 11.07 17.16
N PHE A 141 3.14 11.60 16.95
CA PHE A 141 2.83 12.44 15.80
C PHE A 141 3.74 13.67 15.75
N GLU A 142 3.89 14.41 16.85
CA GLU A 142 4.76 15.59 16.89
C GLU A 142 6.24 15.24 16.67
N LYS A 143 6.71 14.10 17.20
CA LYS A 143 8.07 13.63 16.93
C LYS A 143 8.27 13.35 15.43
N ARG A 144 7.34 12.62 14.81
CA ARG A 144 7.43 12.25 13.39
C ARG A 144 7.25 13.45 12.47
N LYS A 145 6.37 14.40 12.82
CA LYS A 145 6.20 15.67 12.09
C LYS A 145 7.49 16.47 12.00
N ARG A 146 8.36 16.43 13.02
CA ARG A 146 9.68 17.09 12.97
C ARG A 146 10.70 16.36 12.11
N LEU A 147 10.52 15.05 11.90
CA LEU A 147 11.43 14.21 11.12
C LEU A 147 11.08 14.21 9.62
N TYR A 148 9.78 14.26 9.31
CA TYR A 148 9.25 14.08 7.95
C TYR A 148 8.47 15.28 7.40
N GLY A 149 8.33 16.36 8.18
CA GLY A 149 7.50 17.53 7.83
C GLY A 149 8.30 18.79 7.58
#